data_AF-A0A7C2NYF9-F1
#
_entry.id   AF-A0A7C2NYF9-F1
#
_cell.length_a   1.000
_cell.length_b   1.000
_cell.length_c   1.000
_cell.angle_alpha   90.00
_cell.angle_beta   90.00
_cell.angle_gamma   90.00
#
_symmetry.space_group_name_H-M   'P 1'
#
loop_
_entity.id
_entity.type
_entity.pdbx_description
1 polymer ?
#
loop_
_entity_poly.entity_id
_entity_poly.type
_entity_poly.pdbx_seq_one_letter_code
_entity_poly.pdbx_strand_id
1 'polypeptide(L)'
;MRARVAMAVGAALLLAGAAHARTVTLRWRWSDPTPERRLAGFKVYTRHVDQPFGPPRDVGLPAVQDGVYRVAVELSDTDATYVAVSAYDANGLESPLSEERLFLLPVPGEPESGTAAAPATPSARSGSTR
;
A
#
# COMPACT_ATOMS: atom_id res chain seq x y z
N MET A 1 22.87 -51.01 16.69
CA MET A 1 23.15 -49.55 16.78
C MET A 1 22.43 -48.88 15.60
N ARG A 2 21.13 -48.54 15.61
CA ARG A 2 20.36 -47.55 16.40
C ARG A 2 20.99 -46.15 16.50
N ALA A 3 20.43 -45.27 15.65
CA ALA A 3 20.18 -43.83 15.83
C ALA A 3 21.38 -42.87 15.89
N ARG A 4 21.72 -42.25 14.75
CA ARG A 4 22.19 -40.85 14.53
C ARG A 4 21.98 -40.60 13.02
N VAL A 5 21.15 -39.71 12.51
CA VAL A 5 21.16 -38.24 12.62
C VAL A 5 19.78 -37.77 12.14
N ALA A 6 18.92 -37.34 13.06
CA ALA A 6 17.64 -36.70 12.73
C ALA A 6 17.47 -35.50 13.65
N MET A 7 18.31 -34.47 13.50
CA MET A 7 18.18 -33.24 14.29
C MET A 7 18.99 -32.09 13.68
N ALA A 8 18.52 -31.50 12.58
CA ALA A 8 19.05 -30.21 12.10
C ALA A 8 18.05 -29.41 11.23
N VAL A 9 16.74 -29.65 11.36
CA VAL A 9 15.72 -28.94 10.54
C VAL A 9 14.79 -28.06 11.40
N GLY A 10 14.81 -28.17 12.72
CA GLY A 10 13.85 -27.48 13.60
C GLY A 10 14.17 -26.02 13.99
N ALA A 11 15.41 -25.54 13.80
CA ALA A 11 15.86 -24.27 14.39
C ALA A 11 15.79 -23.05 13.45
N ALA A 12 15.49 -23.23 12.16
CA ALA A 12 15.54 -22.12 11.18
C ALA A 12 14.26 -21.27 11.12
N LEU A 13 13.19 -21.64 11.83
CA LEU A 13 11.87 -20.98 11.72
C LEU A 13 11.66 -19.80 12.69
N LEU A 14 12.60 -19.48 13.58
CA LEU A 14 12.37 -18.52 14.68
C LEU A 14 12.97 -17.12 14.48
N LEU A 15 13.54 -16.83 13.30
CA LEU A 15 14.11 -15.52 12.98
C LEU A 15 13.27 -14.71 11.98
N ALA A 16 12.01 -15.06 11.76
CA ALA A 16 11.10 -14.18 11.04
C ALA A 16 10.83 -12.93 11.90
N GLY A 17 11.65 -11.90 11.72
CA GLY A 17 11.43 -10.59 12.31
C GLY A 17 10.04 -10.08 11.90
N ALA A 18 9.36 -9.39 12.82
CA ALA A 18 8.08 -8.77 12.52
C ALA A 18 8.27 -7.78 11.36
N ALA A 19 7.64 -8.05 10.21
CA ALA A 19 7.54 -7.09 9.14
C ALA A 19 6.53 -6.01 9.57
N HIS A 20 7.00 -4.78 9.75
CA HIS A 20 6.15 -3.64 10.05
C HIS A 20 5.70 -3.00 8.73
N ALA A 21 4.39 -2.97 8.51
CA ALA A 21 3.80 -2.37 7.34
C ALA A 21 2.52 -1.60 7.70
N ARG A 22 2.28 -0.51 6.98
CA ARG A 22 1.05 0.28 7.04
C ARG A 22 0.24 0.15 5.77
N THR A 23 -1.07 0.21 5.95
CA THR A 23 -2.01 0.32 4.85
C THR A 23 -2.07 1.77 4.34
N VAL A 24 -1.77 1.97 3.06
CA VAL A 24 -1.91 3.24 2.35
C VAL A 24 -2.90 3.10 1.20
N THR A 25 -3.79 4.07 1.06
CA THR A 25 -4.68 4.15 -0.11
C THR A 25 -4.01 4.94 -1.24
N LEU A 26 -3.57 4.23 -2.28
CA LEU A 26 -3.09 4.85 -3.51
C LEU A 26 -4.26 5.35 -4.35
N ARG A 27 -4.06 6.51 -4.99
CA ARG A 27 -5.08 7.17 -5.82
C ARG A 27 -4.42 7.72 -7.08
N TRP A 28 -4.95 7.35 -8.25
CA TRP A 28 -4.47 7.87 -9.52
C TRP A 28 -5.60 8.00 -10.54
N ARG A 29 -5.35 8.80 -11.56
CA ARG A 29 -6.16 8.88 -12.77
C ARG A 29 -5.39 8.23 -13.92
N TRP A 30 -6.11 7.64 -14.85
CA TRP A 30 -5.53 7.07 -16.06
C TRP A 30 -6.26 7.62 -17.27
N SER A 31 -5.49 8.02 -18.27
CA SER A 31 -5.96 8.47 -19.57
C SER A 31 -4.97 7.97 -20.60
N ASP A 32 -5.31 6.87 -21.27
CA ASP A 32 -4.55 6.40 -22.45
C ASP A 32 -5.08 7.17 -23.67
N PRO A 33 -4.20 7.85 -24.45
CA PRO A 33 -4.60 8.44 -25.72
C PRO A 33 -4.94 7.40 -26.80
N THR A 34 -4.69 6.12 -26.55
CA THR A 34 -4.77 5.02 -27.52
C THR A 34 -6.03 4.18 -27.29
N PRO A 35 -7.17 4.46 -27.96
CA PRO A 35 -8.45 3.81 -27.68
C PRO A 35 -8.47 2.30 -27.98
N GLU A 36 -7.60 1.81 -28.87
CA GLU A 36 -7.47 0.38 -29.17
C GLU A 36 -6.84 -0.43 -28.03
N ARG A 37 -6.12 0.21 -27.10
CA ARG A 37 -5.60 -0.44 -25.90
C ARG A 37 -6.71 -0.48 -24.85
N ARG A 38 -7.40 -1.62 -24.79
CA ARG A 38 -8.32 -1.88 -23.67
C ARG A 38 -7.49 -2.08 -22.40
N LEU A 39 -7.60 -1.12 -21.49
CA LEU A 39 -7.07 -1.23 -20.13
C LEU A 39 -7.58 -2.52 -19.46
N ALA A 40 -6.66 -3.41 -19.12
CA ALA A 40 -6.96 -4.67 -18.43
C ALA A 40 -6.60 -4.61 -16.95
N GLY A 41 -5.71 -3.70 -16.55
CA GLY A 41 -5.40 -3.46 -15.14
C GLY A 41 -4.16 -2.59 -14.94
N PHE A 42 -3.66 -2.62 -13.71
CA PHE A 42 -2.49 -1.86 -13.27
C PHE A 42 -1.53 -2.72 -12.45
N LYS A 43 -0.25 -2.33 -12.47
CA LYS A 43 0.79 -2.84 -11.58
C LYS A 43 1.33 -1.71 -10.73
N VAL A 44 1.51 -1.98 -9.44
CA VAL A 44 2.11 -1.07 -8.47
C VAL A 44 3.54 -1.48 -8.24
N TYR A 45 4.45 -0.52 -8.37
CA TYR A 45 5.88 -0.68 -8.17
C TYR A 45 6.28 0.09 -6.92
N THR A 46 7.08 -0.55 -6.05
CA THR A 46 7.58 0.06 -4.82
C THR A 46 9.10 -0.10 -4.71
N ARG A 47 9.74 0.92 -4.16
CA ARG A 47 11.17 0.89 -3.81
C ARG A 47 11.45 1.75 -2.59
N HIS A 48 12.46 1.35 -1.82
CA HIS A 48 13.02 2.22 -0.80
C HIS A 48 13.93 3.27 -1.42
N VAL A 49 14.24 4.32 -0.64
CA VAL A 49 15.26 5.30 -1.01
C VAL A 49 16.57 4.57 -1.33
N ASP A 50 17.23 4.98 -2.41
CA ASP A 50 18.50 4.39 -2.91
C ASP A 50 18.45 2.90 -3.29
N GLN A 51 17.26 2.31 -3.40
CA GLN A 51 17.07 0.95 -3.89
C GLN A 51 16.37 0.95 -5.26
N PRO A 52 16.62 -0.05 -6.11
CA PRO A 52 15.83 -0.25 -7.32
C PRO A 52 14.39 -0.70 -6.98
N PHE A 53 13.50 -0.62 -7.97
CA PHE A 53 12.17 -1.22 -7.85
C PHE A 53 12.23 -2.72 -7.61
N GLY A 54 11.45 -3.17 -6.63
CA GLY A 54 11.19 -4.58 -6.41
C GLY A 54 10.22 -5.16 -7.47
N PRO A 55 9.85 -6.44 -7.33
CA PRO A 55 8.83 -7.05 -8.17
C PRO A 55 7.51 -6.27 -8.12
N PRO A 56 6.83 -6.03 -9.25
CA PRO A 56 5.55 -5.35 -9.24
C PRO A 56 4.46 -6.18 -8.56
N ARG A 57 3.56 -5.48 -7.88
CA ARG A 57 2.30 -6.03 -7.42
C ARG A 57 1.22 -5.77 -8.46
N ASP A 58 0.68 -6.83 -9.04
CA ASP A 58 -0.53 -6.74 -9.86
C ASP A 58 -1.74 -6.43 -8.97
N VAL A 59 -2.48 -5.37 -9.31
CA VAL A 59 -3.69 -4.95 -8.59
C VAL A 59 -4.95 -5.13 -9.44
N GLY A 60 -4.82 -5.75 -10.62
CA GLY A 60 -5.92 -5.92 -11.56
C GLY A 60 -6.47 -4.58 -12.03
N LEU A 61 -7.78 -4.55 -12.31
CA LEU A 61 -8.52 -3.32 -12.63
C LEU A 61 -9.39 -2.90 -11.44
N PRO A 62 -8.93 -1.96 -10.58
CA PRO A 62 -9.71 -1.51 -9.44
C PRO A 62 -10.98 -0.78 -9.87
N ALA A 63 -11.96 -0.74 -8.98
CA ALA A 63 -13.13 0.11 -9.18
C ALA A 63 -12.72 1.58 -9.31
N VAL A 64 -13.34 2.26 -10.27
CA VAL A 64 -13.14 3.69 -10.50
C VAL A 64 -14.29 4.47 -9.88
N GLN A 65 -13.98 5.53 -9.15
CA GLN A 65 -14.97 6.46 -8.62
C GLN A 65 -14.50 7.88 -8.94
N ASP A 66 -15.33 8.64 -9.66
CA ASP A 66 -15.06 9.99 -10.16
C ASP A 66 -13.77 10.08 -11.01
N GLY A 67 -13.56 9.06 -11.85
CA GLY A 67 -12.38 8.93 -12.70
C GLY A 67 -11.08 8.61 -11.95
N VAL A 68 -11.16 8.28 -10.66
CA VAL A 68 -10.00 7.96 -9.81
C VAL A 68 -10.04 6.49 -9.39
N TYR A 69 -8.97 5.77 -9.72
CA TYR A 69 -8.70 4.43 -9.22
C TYR A 69 -8.19 4.49 -7.79
N ARG A 70 -8.58 3.52 -6.96
CA ARG A 70 -8.16 3.43 -5.55
C ARG A 70 -7.77 2.00 -5.22
N VAL A 71 -6.63 1.82 -4.55
CA VAL A 71 -6.24 0.52 -4.00
C VAL A 71 -5.50 0.69 -2.68
N ALA A 72 -5.78 -0.20 -1.73
CA ALA A 72 -5.04 -0.31 -0.49
C ALA A 72 -3.78 -1.17 -0.70
N VAL A 73 -2.63 -0.63 -0.31
CA VAL A 73 -1.34 -1.34 -0.36
C VAL A 73 -0.66 -1.28 1.00
N GLU A 74 0.11 -2.32 1.29
CA GLU A 74 0.98 -2.36 2.46
C GLU A 74 2.34 -1.78 2.08
N LEU A 75 2.77 -0.72 2.76
CA LEU A 75 4.10 -0.11 2.63
C LEU A 75 4.90 -0.30 3.91
N SER A 76 6.23 -0.35 3.81
CA SER A 76 7.11 -0.49 4.98
C SER A 76 6.95 0.69 5.95
N ASP A 77 6.80 0.36 7.24
CA ASP A 77 6.76 1.34 8.34
C ASP A 77 8.12 1.73 8.91
N THR A 78 9.19 1.19 8.35
CA THR A 78 10.56 1.51 8.76
C THR A 78 11.26 2.45 7.81
N ASP A 79 10.79 2.55 6.56
CA ASP A 79 11.46 3.31 5.51
C ASP A 79 10.52 4.13 4.63
N ALA A 80 11.02 5.28 4.16
CA ALA A 80 10.32 6.03 3.12
C ALA A 80 10.30 5.21 1.81
N THR A 81 9.15 5.22 1.14
CA THR A 81 8.90 4.36 -0.02
C THR A 81 8.47 5.21 -1.21
N TYR A 82 9.13 5.04 -2.35
CA TYR A 82 8.66 5.55 -3.64
C TYR A 82 7.71 4.56 -4.27
N VAL A 83 6.60 5.08 -4.81
CA VAL A 83 5.57 4.30 -5.48
C VAL A 83 5.35 4.85 -6.88
N ALA A 84 5.29 3.96 -7.88
CA ALA A 84 4.90 4.25 -9.25
C ALA A 84 3.88 3.21 -9.74
N VAL A 85 3.12 3.55 -10.78
CA VAL A 85 2.08 2.68 -11.35
C VAL A 85 2.26 2.56 -12.86
N SER A 86 2.11 1.36 -13.42
CA SER A 86 1.90 1.14 -14.86
C SER A 86 0.50 0.59 -15.12
N ALA A 87 -0.04 0.89 -16.29
CA ALA A 87 -1.22 0.22 -16.83
C ALA A 87 -0.78 -0.94 -17.73
N TYR A 88 -1.63 -1.95 -17.91
CA TYR A 88 -1.44 -2.99 -18.92
C TYR A 88 -2.73 -3.27 -19.69
N ASP A 89 -2.58 -3.67 -20.95
CA ASP A 89 -3.70 -4.05 -21.82
C ASP A 89 -4.03 -5.55 -21.77
N ALA A 90 -5.04 -5.98 -22.54
CA ALA A 90 -5.47 -7.38 -22.58
C ALA A 90 -4.39 -8.36 -23.09
N ASN A 91 -3.36 -7.87 -23.77
CA ASN A 91 -2.21 -8.67 -24.21
C ASN A 91 -1.06 -8.67 -23.19
N GLY A 92 -1.22 -7.94 -22.08
CA GLY A 92 -0.19 -7.76 -21.06
C GLY A 92 0.87 -6.72 -21.44
N LEU A 93 0.65 -5.90 -22.48
CA LEU A 93 1.56 -4.84 -22.83
C LEU A 93 1.46 -3.71 -21.81
N GLU A 94 2.58 -3.43 -21.12
CA GLU A 94 2.64 -2.38 -20.11
C GLU A 94 2.90 -0.99 -20.71
N SER A 95 2.32 0.03 -20.07
CA SER A 95 2.69 1.42 -20.27
C SER A 95 4.05 1.73 -19.62
N PRO A 96 4.66 2.89 -19.95
CA PRO A 96 5.67 3.49 -19.08
C PRO A 96 5.13 3.68 -17.64
N LEU A 97 6.04 3.71 -16.68
CA LEU A 97 5.72 4.04 -15.29
C LEU A 97 5.22 5.48 -15.16
N SER A 98 4.30 5.71 -14.22
CA SER A 98 3.95 7.05 -13.77
C SER A 98 5.15 7.75 -13.12
N GLU A 99 5.02 9.07 -12.93
CA GLU A 99 5.86 9.80 -11.98
C GLU A 99 5.83 9.14 -10.60
N GLU A 100 6.97 9.15 -9.93
CA GLU A 100 7.09 8.58 -8.59
C GLU A 100 6.40 9.48 -7.56
N ARG A 101 5.86 8.83 -6.52
CA ARG A 101 5.35 9.50 -5.32
C ARG A 101 6.05 8.95 -4.09
N LEU A 102 6.59 9.86 -3.28
CA LEU A 102 7.26 9.53 -2.03
C LEU A 102 6.24 9.44 -0.89
N PHE A 103 6.24 8.31 -0.19
CA PHE A 103 5.51 8.10 1.04
C PHE A 103 6.49 8.08 2.20
N LEU A 104 6.46 9.13 3.02
CA LEU A 104 7.28 9.22 4.24
C LEU A 104 6.76 8.28 5.32
N LEU A 105 7.61 8.06 6.32
CA LEU A 105 7.26 7.33 7.53
C LEU A 105 6.10 8.01 8.27
N PRO A 106 5.20 7.25 8.92
CA PRO A 106 4.21 7.82 9.80
C PRO A 106 4.91 8.51 10.97
N VAL A 107 4.51 9.74 11.30
CA VAL A 107 5.02 10.46 12.47
C VAL A 107 4.40 9.83 13.72
N PRO A 108 5.20 9.36 14.70
CA PRO A 108 4.64 8.79 15.92
C PRO A 108 3.76 9.79 16.66
N GLY A 109 2.48 9.45 16.85
CA GLY A 109 1.52 10.25 17.61
C GLY A 109 0.60 11.16 16.79
N GLU A 110 0.70 11.16 15.46
CA GLU A 110 -0.31 11.81 14.62
C GLU A 110 -1.47 10.83 14.39
N PRO A 111 -2.71 11.14 14.83
CA PRO A 111 -3.84 10.30 14.46
C PRO A 111 -3.94 10.30 12.94
N GLU A 112 -3.96 9.11 12.36
CA GLU A 112 -4.19 8.93 10.93
C GLU A 112 -5.39 9.80 10.55
N SER A 113 -5.20 10.75 9.63
CA SER A 113 -6.28 11.56 9.07
C SER A 113 -7.16 10.69 8.16
N GLY A 114 -7.65 9.58 8.69
CA GLY A 114 -8.90 8.95 8.29
C GLY A 114 -10.02 9.65 9.02
N THR A 115 -11.04 10.09 8.29
CA THR A 115 -12.29 10.58 8.84
C THR A 115 -12.93 9.53 9.77
N ALA A 116 -12.55 9.55 11.05
CA ALA A 116 -13.40 9.08 12.12
C ALA A 116 -14.35 10.24 12.41
N ALA A 117 -15.59 10.10 11.96
CA ALA A 117 -16.68 10.96 12.40
C ALA A 117 -16.63 11.05 13.93
N ALA A 118 -16.42 12.26 14.44
CA ALA A 118 -16.54 12.52 15.86
C ALA A 118 -17.91 12.00 16.33
N PRO A 119 -18.02 11.18 17.38
CA PRO A 119 -19.29 11.10 18.08
C PRO A 119 -19.55 12.51 18.60
N ALA A 120 -20.62 13.15 18.11
CA ALA A 120 -21.10 14.39 18.67
C ALA A 120 -21.42 14.14 20.15
N THR A 121 -20.54 14.57 21.04
CA THR A 121 -20.85 14.65 22.47
C THR A 121 -21.87 15.76 22.64
N PRO A 122 -23.11 15.52 23.10
CA PRO A 122 -23.96 16.62 23.50
C PRO A 122 -23.31 17.31 24.71
N SER A 123 -22.92 18.58 24.51
CA SER A 123 -22.51 19.48 25.58
C SER A 123 -23.63 19.61 26.61
N ALA A 124 -23.52 18.89 27.73
CA ALA A 124 -24.22 19.24 28.95
C ALA A 124 -23.51 20.46 29.56
N ARG A 125 -23.97 21.66 29.20
CA ARG A 125 -23.58 22.91 29.86
C ARG A 125 -24.19 22.91 31.25
N SER A 126 -23.34 22.74 32.26
CA SER A 126 -23.65 22.94 33.66
C SER A 126 -24.03 24.41 33.89
N GLY A 127 -25.26 24.65 34.34
CA GLY A 127 -25.73 25.93 34.85
C GLY A 127 -26.00 25.78 36.35
N SER A 128 -25.03 26.22 37.15
CA SER A 128 -25.14 26.43 38.59
C SER A 128 -25.94 27.70 38.90
N THR A 129 -26.43 27.81 40.16
CA THR A 129 -27.08 28.96 40.85
C THR A 129 -28.61 28.93 40.77
N ARG A 130 -29.41 28.85 41.84
CA ARG A 130 -29.27 29.29 43.23
C ARG A 130 -30.19 28.47 44.15
#